data_AF-Q616Q2-F1
#
_entry.id   AF-Q616Q2-F1
#
_cell.length_a   1.000
_cell.length_b   1.000
_cell.length_c   1.000
_cell.angle_alpha   90.00
_cell.angle_beta   90.00
_cell.angle_gamma   90.00
#
_symmetry.space_group_name_H-M   'P 1'
#
loop_
_entity.id
_entity.type
_entity.pdbx_description
1 polymer ?
#
loop_
_entity_poly.entity_id
_entity_poly.type
_entity_poly.pdbx_seq_one_letter_code
_entity_poly.pdbx_strand_id
1 'polypeptide(L)'
;MDSADPQLARFLHQLQAETQRQKFTEQVHTLTGRCWDVCFSDYRPPSKMDGKTQTCIQNCVNRMIDASNFMVEHLSKMNGGSA
;
A
#
# COMPACT_ATOMS: atom_id res chain seq x y z
N MET A 1 -35.24 20.20 -7.05
CA MET A 1 -33.84 19.71 -7.10
C MET A 1 -33.95 18.23 -6.89
N ASP A 2 -33.90 17.50 -8.00
CA ASP A 2 -34.44 16.16 -8.12
C ASP A 2 -33.72 15.19 -7.18
N SER A 3 -34.52 14.46 -6.41
CA SER A 3 -34.23 13.21 -5.73
C SER A 3 -32.95 12.57 -6.26
N ALA A 4 -31.89 12.51 -5.45
CA ALA A 4 -30.71 11.75 -5.83
C ALA A 4 -31.17 10.34 -6.21
N ASP A 5 -30.99 9.97 -7.48
CA ASP A 5 -31.39 8.66 -7.99
C ASP A 5 -30.80 7.58 -7.07
N PRO A 6 -31.63 6.73 -6.42
CA PRO A 6 -31.14 5.67 -5.56
C PRO A 6 -30.13 4.76 -6.26
N GLN A 7 -30.23 4.58 -7.57
CA GLN A 7 -29.25 3.86 -8.38
C GLN A 7 -27.91 4.58 -8.43
N LEU A 8 -27.91 5.90 -8.61
CA LEU A 8 -26.68 6.71 -8.61
C LEU A 8 -26.00 6.68 -7.25
N ALA A 9 -26.75 6.82 -6.15
CA ALA A 9 -26.18 6.75 -4.80
C ALA A 9 -25.53 5.38 -4.52
N ARG A 10 -26.17 4.28 -4.94
CA ARG A 10 -25.61 2.92 -4.83
C ARG A 10 -24.35 2.76 -5.67
N PHE A 11 -24.34 3.29 -6.88
CA PHE A 11 -23.17 3.27 -7.75
C PHE A 11 -21.99 4.03 -7.14
N LEU A 12 -22.20 5.23 -6.59
CA LEU A 12 -21.16 5.99 -5.90
C LEU A 12 -20.57 5.23 -4.70
N HIS A 13 -21.42 4.56 -3.92
CA HIS A 13 -20.98 3.73 -2.81
C HIS A 13 -20.11 2.54 -3.28
N GLN A 14 -20.51 1.87 -4.38
CA GLN A 14 -19.72 0.80 -4.99
C GLN A 14 -18.37 1.31 -5.51
N LEU A 15 -18.35 2.47 -6.17
CA LEU A 15 -17.12 3.09 -6.65
C LEU A 15 -16.15 3.41 -5.51
N GLN A 16 -16.65 3.88 -4.36
CA GLN A 16 -15.80 4.13 -3.19
C GLN A 16 -15.15 2.84 -2.68
N ALA A 17 -15.89 1.74 -2.62
CA ALA A 17 -15.36 0.44 -2.22
C ALA A 17 -14.30 -0.08 -3.19
N GLU A 18 -14.55 0.01 -4.51
CA GLU A 18 -13.58 -0.38 -5.54
C GLU A 18 -12.33 0.52 -5.53
N THR A 19 -12.50 1.82 -5.28
CA THR A 19 -11.37 2.75 -5.13
C THR A 19 -10.46 2.34 -3.96
N GLN A 20 -11.03 1.92 -2.83
CA GLN A 20 -10.23 1.43 -1.69
C GLN A 20 -9.47 0.15 -2.05
N ARG A 21 -10.12 -0.78 -2.75
CA ARG A 21 -9.48 -2.01 -3.24
C ARG A 21 -8.34 -1.72 -4.20
N GLN A 22 -8.53 -0.80 -5.14
CA GLN A 22 -7.52 -0.39 -6.09
C GLN A 22 -6.30 0.22 -5.39
N LYS A 23 -6.51 1.09 -4.40
CA LYS A 23 -5.41 1.67 -3.60
C LYS A 23 -4.61 0.61 -2.86
N PHE A 24 -5.28 -0.39 -2.28
CA PHE A 24 -4.60 -1.52 -1.66
C PHE A 24 -3.77 -2.31 -2.68
N THR A 25 -4.35 -2.63 -3.84
CA THR A 25 -3.64 -3.33 -4.93
C THR A 25 -2.41 -2.55 -5.41
N GLU A 26 -2.51 -1.23 -5.55
CA GLU A 26 -1.39 -0.36 -5.90
C GLU A 26 -0.27 -0.41 -4.84
N GLN A 27 -0.63 -0.39 -3.55
CA GLN A 27 0.33 -0.55 -2.47
C GLN A 27 1.01 -1.92 -2.51
N VAL A 28 0.26 -2.99 -2.78
CA VAL A 28 0.82 -4.35 -2.94
C VAL A 28 1.81 -4.39 -4.09
N HIS A 29 1.49 -3.82 -5.27
CA HIS A 29 2.42 -3.77 -6.40
C HIS A 29 3.68 -2.97 -6.08
N THR A 30 3.52 -1.82 -5.41
CA THR A 30 4.64 -0.97 -4.99
C THR A 30 5.56 -1.71 -4.03
N LEU A 31 5.00 -2.34 -2.99
CA LEU A 31 5.78 -3.10 -2.00
C LEU A 31 6.45 -4.32 -2.65
N THR A 32 5.76 -5.00 -3.56
CA THR A 32 6.32 -6.15 -4.29
C THR A 32 7.53 -5.72 -5.10
N GLY A 33 7.43 -4.65 -5.89
CA GLY A 33 8.57 -4.15 -6.67
C GLY A 33 9.74 -3.72 -5.79
N ARG A 34 9.49 -2.92 -4.75
CA ARG A 34 10.55 -2.46 -3.84
C ARG A 34 11.22 -3.60 -3.08
N CYS A 35 10.43 -4.55 -2.57
CA CYS A 35 11.01 -5.71 -1.88
C CYS A 35 11.69 -6.67 -2.83
N TRP A 36 11.28 -6.70 -4.09
CA TRP A 36 12.00 -7.45 -5.11
C TRP A 36 13.41 -6.88 -5.28
N ASP A 37 13.53 -5.57 -5.48
CA ASP A 37 14.83 -4.90 -5.64
C ASP A 37 15.76 -5.09 -4.42
N VAL A 38 15.19 -5.08 -3.21
CA VAL A 38 15.93 -5.24 -1.96
C VAL A 38 16.38 -6.69 -1.74
N CYS A 39 15.49 -7.66 -1.96
CA CYS A 39 15.74 -9.06 -1.62
C CYS A 39 16.39 -9.87 -2.75
N PHE A 40 16.25 -9.43 -4.00
CA PHE A 40 16.82 -10.06 -5.19
C PHE A 40 17.83 -9.12 -5.85
N SER A 41 18.97 -8.92 -5.19
CA SER A 41 20.02 -7.98 -5.63
C SER A 41 20.61 -8.28 -7.02
N ASP A 42 20.51 -9.53 -7.51
CA ASP A 42 20.99 -9.93 -8.84
C ASP A 42 19.88 -9.91 -9.90
N TYR A 43 18.67 -9.44 -9.56
CA TYR A 43 17.48 -9.36 -10.43
C TYR A 43 17.05 -10.69 -11.09
N ARG A 44 17.58 -11.82 -10.63
CA ARG A 44 17.23 -13.14 -11.19
C ARG A 44 16.09 -13.76 -10.38
N PRO A 45 14.98 -14.15 -11.04
CA PRO A 45 13.96 -14.95 -10.39
C PRO A 45 14.57 -16.27 -9.88
N PRO A 46 14.40 -16.63 -8.60
CA PRO A 46 14.95 -17.86 -8.07
C PRO A 46 14.14 -19.05 -8.59
N SER A 47 14.79 -20.20 -8.82
CA SER A 47 14.06 -21.43 -9.19
C SER A 47 13.17 -21.94 -8.05
N LYS A 48 13.50 -21.57 -6.81
CA LYS A 48 12.71 -21.85 -5.60
C LYS A 48 12.88 -20.70 -4.61
N MET A 49 11.82 -20.38 -3.90
CA MET A 49 11.90 -19.44 -2.80
C MET A 49 12.57 -20.10 -1.60
N ASP A 50 13.80 -19.73 -1.29
CA ASP A 50 14.47 -20.20 -0.08
C ASP A 50 14.01 -19.44 1.17
N GLY A 51 14.21 -20.03 2.35
CA GLY A 51 13.75 -19.46 3.62
C GLY A 51 14.36 -18.09 3.95
N LYS A 52 15.61 -17.81 3.55
CA LYS A 52 16.24 -16.49 3.80
C LYS A 52 15.55 -15.42 2.97
N THR A 53 15.26 -15.72 1.72
CA THR A 53 14.54 -14.81 0.81
C THR A 53 13.12 -14.55 1.30
N GLN A 54 12.40 -15.57 1.78
CA GLN A 54 11.08 -15.38 2.41
C GLN A 54 11.15 -14.44 3.62
N THR A 55 12.12 -14.66 4.52
CA THR A 55 12.35 -13.78 5.68
C THR A 55 12.72 -12.37 5.25
N CYS A 56 13.52 -12.21 4.19
CA CYS A 56 13.86 -10.90 3.64
C CYS A 56 12.61 -10.14 3.21
N ILE A 57 11.72 -10.77 2.44
CA ILE A 57 10.49 -10.11 1.95
C ILE A 57 9.58 -9.71 3.10
N GLN A 58 9.38 -10.60 4.08
CA GLN A 58 8.57 -10.30 5.27
C GLN A 58 9.12 -9.08 6.03
N ASN A 59 10.42 -9.07 6.28
CA ASN A 59 11.07 -7.94 6.95
C ASN A 59 11.03 -6.66 6.12
N CYS A 60 11.20 -6.78 4.80
CA CYS A 60 11.17 -5.65 3.88
C CYS A 60 9.79 -4.97 3.87
N VAL A 61 8.71 -5.75 3.76
CA VAL A 61 7.33 -5.23 3.80
C VAL A 61 7.06 -4.54 5.13
N ASN A 62 7.36 -5.20 6.25
CA ASN A 62 7.15 -4.62 7.59
C ASN A 62 7.92 -3.31 7.76
N ARG A 63 9.20 -3.27 7.39
CA ARG A 63 10.03 -2.06 7.47
C ARG A 63 9.51 -0.91 6.61
N MET A 64 8.98 -1.20 5.43
CA MET A 64 8.39 -0.15 4.57
C MET A 64 7.08 0.40 5.15
N ILE A 65 6.26 -0.47 5.75
CA ILE A 65 5.03 -0.04 6.44
C ILE A 65 5.39 0.80 7.67
N ASP A 66 6.35 0.36 8.49
CA ASP A 66 6.83 1.10 9.65
C ASP A 66 7.37 2.48 9.25
N ALA A 67 8.19 2.55 8.19
CA ALA A 67 8.70 3.81 7.66
C ALA A 67 7.57 4.72 7.14
N SER A 68 6.57 4.16 6.47
CA SER A 68 5.42 4.92 5.98
C SER A 68 4.58 5.51 7.13
N ASN A 69 4.30 4.71 8.16
CA ASN A 69 3.61 5.16 9.36
C ASN A 69 4.39 6.25 10.09
N PHE A 70 5.70 6.06 10.27
CA PHE A 70 6.59 7.05 10.87
C PHE A 70 6.51 8.39 10.12
N MET A 71 6.56 8.38 8.79
CA MET A 71 6.43 9.61 7.99
C MET A 71 5.06 10.27 8.16
N VAL A 72 3.97 9.50 8.13
CA VAL A 72 2.60 10.03 8.29
C VAL A 72 2.42 10.64 9.69
N GLU A 73 2.89 9.97 10.74
CA GLU A 73 2.85 10.48 12.11
C GLU A 73 3.66 11.76 12.27
N HIS A 74 4.86 11.80 11.69
CA HIS A 74 5.71 12.99 11.72
C HIS A 74 5.04 14.17 11.00
N LEU A 75 4.45 13.94 9.82
CA LEU A 75 3.73 14.97 9.06
C LEU A 75 2.49 15.47 9.81
N SER A 76 1.73 14.57 10.43
CA SER A 76 0.56 14.92 11.25
C SER A 76 0.94 15.85 12.41
N LYS A 77 2.06 15.55 13.09
CA LYS A 77 2.60 16.41 14.16
C LYS A 77 3.04 17.78 13.65
N MET A 78 3.66 17.86 12.46
CA MET A 78 4.05 19.15 11.87
C MET A 78 2.83 20.01 11.50
N ASN A 79 1.78 19.40 10.93
CA ASN A 79 0.58 20.13 10.54
C ASN A 79 -0.26 20.56 11.77
N GLY A 80 -0.27 19.77 12.84
CA GLY A 80 -0.98 20.10 14.08
C GLY A 80 -0.33 21.22 14.92
N GLY A 81 0.90 21.62 14.59
CA GLY A 81 1.63 22.70 15.28
C GLY A 81 1.56 24.07 14.60
N SER A 82 0.81 24.21 13.50
CA SER A 82 0.60 25.48 12.81
C SER A 82 -0.79 26.06 13.15
N ALA A 83 -0.99 26.40 14.41
CA ALA A 83 -2.07 27.25 14.92
C ALA A 83 -1.44 28.26 15.89
#